data_AF-A0A9P4XZ14-F1
#
_entry.id   AF-A0A9P4XZ14-F1
#
_cell.length_a   1.000
_cell.length_b   1.000
_cell.length_c   1.000
_cell.angle_alpha   90.00
_cell.angle_beta   90.00
_cell.angle_gamma   90.00
#
_symmetry.space_group_name_H-M   'P 1'
#
loop_
_entity.id
_entity.type
_entity.pdbx_description
1 polymer ?
#
loop_
_entity_poly.entity_id
_entity_poly.type
_entity_poly.pdbx_seq_one_letter_code
_entity_poly.pdbx_strand_id
1 'polypeptide(L)'
;FLIIKKDDSLYLINNAQKYNKHSFKNIFMLPALDEFSEEFIICKILSLLNFFSGYNQVQLHSNSRDIMIFLMLLSLFRMYTLL
;
A
#
# COMPACT_ATOMS: atom_id res chain seq x y z
N PHE A 1 12.98 -0.61 -9.12
CA PHE A 1 14.37 -0.99 -8.79
C PHE A 1 14.36 -2.07 -7.72
N LEU A 2 15.44 -2.82 -7.56
CA LEU A 2 15.51 -3.92 -6.58
C LEU A 2 16.22 -3.47 -5.30
N ILE A 3 15.72 -3.92 -4.16
CA ILE A 3 16.37 -3.79 -2.85
C ILE A 3 16.60 -5.19 -2.27
N ILE A 4 17.78 -5.40 -1.68
CA ILE A 4 18.10 -6.60 -0.89
C ILE A 4 17.64 -6.36 0.55
N LYS A 5 16.86 -7.30 1.08
CA LYS A 5 16.42 -7.29 2.47
C LYS A 5 17.47 -7.89 3.40
N LYS A 6 17.21 -7.76 4.71
CA LYS A 6 18.05 -8.37 5.77
C LYS A 6 18.06 -9.90 5.73
N ASP A 7 17.06 -10.52 5.11
CA ASP A 7 16.94 -11.97 4.92
C ASP A 7 17.46 -12.42 3.53
N ASP A 8 18.26 -11.58 2.87
CA ASP A 8 18.79 -11.76 1.51
C ASP A 8 17.73 -11.91 0.39
N SER A 9 16.45 -11.73 0.70
CA SER A 9 15.39 -11.70 -0.31
C SER A 9 15.37 -10.37 -1.08
N LEU A 10 14.85 -10.41 -2.32
CA LEU A 10 14.77 -9.24 -3.19
C LEU A 10 13.38 -8.63 -3.21
N TYR A 11 13.29 -7.32 -2.99
CA TYR A 11 12.07 -6.52 -3.13
C TYR A 11 12.13 -5.67 -4.39
N LEU A 12 11.07 -5.80 -5.21
CA LEU A 12 10.83 -4.88 -6.31
C LEU A 12 10.13 -3.64 -5.78
N ILE A 13 10.80 -2.50 -5.86
CA ILE A 13 10.24 -1.20 -5.51
C ILE A 13 9.88 -0.45 -6.80
N ASN A 14 8.59 -0.17 -6.96
CA ASN A 14 8.10 0.75 -7.98
C ASN A 14 8.29 2.19 -7.47
N ASN A 15 8.92 3.05 -8.26
CA ASN A 15 9.10 4.44 -7.85
C ASN A 15 7.80 5.23 -8.04
N ALA A 16 7.07 5.38 -6.93
CA ALA A 16 5.76 6.01 -6.91
C ALA A 16 5.76 7.54 -6.89
N GLN A 17 6.92 8.17 -6.67
CA GLN A 17 6.98 9.60 -6.34
C GLN A 17 6.39 10.49 -7.44
N LYS A 18 6.63 10.14 -8.70
CA LYS A 18 6.15 10.93 -9.85
C LYS A 18 4.64 10.92 -9.95
N TYR A 19 4.00 9.75 -9.95
CA TYR A 19 2.55 9.70 -10.06
C TYR A 19 1.84 10.13 -8.77
N ASN A 20 2.43 9.89 -7.59
CA ASN A 20 1.87 10.36 -6.31
C ASN A 20 1.84 11.89 -6.23
N LYS A 21 2.78 12.59 -6.88
CA LYS A 21 2.77 14.06 -6.95
C LYS A 21 1.57 14.60 -7.73
N HIS A 22 1.08 13.86 -8.73
CA HIS A 22 -0.02 14.28 -9.60
C HIS A 22 -1.37 13.66 -9.20
N SER A 23 -1.34 12.65 -8.33
CA SER A 23 -2.54 11.99 -7.82
C SER A 23 -3.21 12.87 -6.77
N PHE A 24 -4.54 12.97 -6.84
CA PHE A 24 -5.30 13.67 -5.81
C PHE A 24 -5.15 12.94 -4.47
N LYS A 25 -4.78 13.68 -3.42
CA LYS A 25 -4.70 13.12 -2.07
C LYS A 25 -6.09 13.05 -1.46
N ASN A 26 -6.72 11.88 -1.54
CA ASN A 26 -7.90 11.61 -0.75
C ASN A 26 -7.46 11.07 0.62
N ILE A 27 -7.30 11.96 1.59
CA ILE A 27 -6.90 11.57 2.94
C ILE A 27 -8.17 11.17 3.68
N PHE A 28 -8.33 9.88 3.95
CA PHE A 28 -9.28 9.45 4.97
C PHE A 28 -8.72 9.93 6.30
N MET A 29 -9.42 10.86 6.96
CA MET A 29 -8.97 11.43 8.22
C MET A 29 -9.05 10.32 9.27
N LEU A 30 -7.89 9.80 9.66
CA LEU A 30 -7.81 8.84 10.75
C LEU A 30 -8.15 9.57 12.05
N PRO A 31 -8.91 8.94 12.97
CA PRO A 31 -9.11 9.48 14.31
C PRO A 31 -7.77 9.68 15.01
N ALA A 32 -7.74 10.57 16.01
CA ALA A 32 -6.55 10.67 16.84
C ALA A 32 -6.28 9.32 17.54
N LEU A 33 -5.00 9.02 17.79
CA LEU A 33 -4.63 7.73 18.41
C LEU A 33 -5.36 7.52 19.74
N ASP A 34 -5.44 8.57 20.55
CA ASP A 34 -6.07 8.54 21.87
C ASP A 34 -7.58 8.27 21.72
N GLU A 35 -8.26 9.03 20.87
CA GLU A 35 -9.68 8.84 20.54
C GLU A 35 -9.99 7.41 20.07
N PHE A 36 -9.14 6.86 19.18
CA PHE A 36 -9.29 5.48 18.72
C PHE A 36 -9.10 4.47 19.85
N SER A 37 -8.16 4.71 20.76
CA SER A 37 -7.81 3.76 21.83
C SER A 37 -8.81 3.74 23.00
N GLU A 38 -9.51 4.85 23.24
CA GLU A 38 -10.48 4.98 24.34
C GLU A 38 -11.60 3.94 24.27
N GLU A 39 -12.06 3.62 23.06
CA GLU A 39 -13.12 2.63 22.82
C GLU A 39 -12.76 1.22 23.30
N PHE A 40 -11.46 0.92 23.43
CA PHE A 40 -10.94 -0.40 23.78
C PHE A 40 -10.57 -0.55 25.26
N ILE A 41 -10.66 0.51 26.07
CA ILE A 41 -10.27 0.48 27.49
C ILE A 41 -11.08 -0.52 28.31
N ILE A 42 -12.35 -0.74 27.94
CA ILE A 42 -13.28 -1.63 28.65
C ILE A 42 -13.15 -3.09 28.13
N CYS A 43 -12.43 -3.32 27.04
CA CYS A 43 -12.26 -4.64 26.45
C CYS A 43 -11.36 -5.53 27.33
N LYS A 44 -11.89 -6.69 27.76
CA LYS A 44 -11.11 -7.69 28.51
C LYS A 44 -10.17 -8.51 27.64
N ILE A 45 -10.47 -8.62 26.35
CA ILE A 45 -9.72 -9.39 25.36
C ILE A 45 -9.69 -8.58 24.07
N LEU A 46 -8.51 -8.46 23.47
CA LEU A 46 -8.29 -7.83 22.17
C LEU A 46 -7.70 -8.87 21.22
N SER A 47 -8.18 -8.87 19.98
CA SER A 47 -7.61 -9.68 18.90
C SER A 47 -7.17 -8.74 17.78
N LEU A 48 -5.88 -8.76 17.46
CA LEU A 48 -5.30 -7.96 16.40
C LEU A 48 -5.14 -8.83 15.15
N LEU A 49 -5.77 -8.41 14.05
CA LEU A 49 -5.63 -9.06 12.75
C LEU A 49 -4.73 -8.22 11.85
N ASN A 50 -3.71 -8.86 11.27
CA ASN A 50 -2.84 -8.22 10.30
C ASN A 50 -3.26 -8.58 8.87
N PHE A 51 -3.75 -7.60 8.12
CA PHE A 51 -4.13 -7.76 6.71
C PHE A 51 -2.98 -7.55 5.72
N PHE A 52 -1.73 -7.43 6.21
CA PHE A 52 -0.55 -7.14 5.39
C PHE A 52 -0.77 -5.93 4.47
N SER A 53 -1.23 -4.81 5.05
CA SER A 53 -1.50 -3.53 4.40
C SER A 53 -2.56 -3.51 3.28
N GLY A 54 -3.14 -4.66 2.91
CA GLY A 54 -4.25 -4.76 1.94
C GLY A 54 -3.89 -4.44 0.47
N TYR A 55 -2.71 -3.90 0.20
CA TYR A 55 -2.31 -3.43 -1.13
C TYR A 55 -2.47 -4.49 -2.23
N ASN A 56 -1.87 -5.67 -2.07
CA ASN A 56 -1.96 -6.76 -3.04
C ASN A 56 -3.31 -7.49 -3.07
N GLN A 57 -4.28 -7.08 -2.26
CA GLN A 57 -5.59 -7.73 -2.14
C GLN A 57 -6.71 -6.91 -2.78
N VAL A 58 -6.52 -5.58 -2.87
CA VAL A 58 -7.53 -4.66 -3.43
C VAL A 58 -7.24 -4.39 -4.90
N GLN A 59 -8.26 -4.60 -5.74
CA GLN A 59 -8.13 -4.38 -7.18
C GLN A 59 -8.07 -2.90 -7.53
N LEU A 60 -7.17 -2.55 -8.46
CA LEU A 60 -7.16 -1.24 -9.10
C LEU A 60 -8.32 -1.13 -10.07
N HIS A 61 -8.97 0.04 -10.05
CA HIS A 61 -9.93 0.44 -11.05
C HIS A 61 -9.31 0.35 -12.44
N SER A 62 -10.01 -0.23 -13.42
CA SER A 62 -9.50 -0.53 -14.76
C SER A 62 -8.85 0.68 -15.43
N ASN A 63 -9.48 1.86 -15.32
CA ASN A 63 -9.00 3.09 -15.94
C ASN A 63 -7.74 3.68 -15.28
N SER A 64 -7.38 3.21 -14.08
CA SER A 64 -6.22 3.71 -13.33
C SER A 64 -4.98 2.82 -13.48
N ARG A 65 -5.12 1.62 -14.07
CA ARG A 65 -4.03 0.63 -14.17
C ARG A 65 -2.86 1.12 -15.01
N ASP A 66 -3.13 1.89 -16.05
CA ASP A 66 -2.09 2.37 -16.97
C ASP A 66 -1.18 3.43 -16.33
N ILE A 67 -1.64 4.11 -15.27
CA ILE A 67 -0.86 5.08 -14.51
C ILE A 67 0.27 4.39 -13.71
N MET A 68 0.05 3.14 -13.32
CA MET A 68 0.97 2.37 -12.47
C MET A 68 1.88 1.43 -13.25
N ILE A 69 1.99 1.65 -14.57
CA ILE A 69 2.90 0.92 -15.43
C ILE A 69 4.36 1.19 -15.03
N PHE A 70 5.20 0.15 -15.01
CA PHE A 70 6.64 0.28 -14.82
C PHE A 70 7.42 -0.58 -15.81
N LEU A 71 8.62 -0.11 -16.17
CA LEU A 71 9.55 -0.83 -17.03
C LEU A 71 10.48 -1.69 -16.18
N MET A 72 10.68 -2.95 -16.59
CA MET A 72 11.68 -3.83 -16.00
C MET A 72 12.49 -4.49 -17.13
N LEU A 73 13.80 -4.23 -17.14
CA LEU A 73 14.78 -4.72 -18.14
C LEU A 73 14.38 -4.42 -19.59
N LEU A 74 13.50 -5.23 -20.16
CA LEU A 74 13.09 -5.19 -21.56
C LEU A 74 11.56 -5.22 -21.74
N SER A 75 10.81 -5.30 -20.65
CA SER A 75 9.36 -5.50 -20.67
C SER A 75 8.64 -4.49 -19.79
N LEU A 76 7.47 -4.08 -20.27
CA LEU A 76 6.56 -3.19 -19.58
C LEU A 76 5.57 -4.02 -18.76
N PHE A 77 5.43 -3.73 -17.47
CA PHE A 77 4.51 -4.42 -16.59
C PHE A 77 3.42 -3.48 -16.11
N ARG A 78 2.21 -4.01 -15.95
CA ARG A 78 1.05 -3.29 -15.44
C ARG A 78 0.55 -3.94 -14.16
N MET A 79 0.27 -3.12 -13.15
CA MET A 79 -0.30 -3.59 -11.89
C MET A 79 -1.83 -3.62 -11.96
N TYR A 80 -2.41 -4.65 -11.35
CA TYR A 80 -3.86 -4.86 -11.29
C TYR A 80 -4.43 -4.71 -9.89
N THR A 81 -3.57 -4.71 -8.87
CA THR A 81 -3.88 -4.50 -7.46
C THR A 81 -3.11 -3.29 -6.94
N LEU A 82 -3.56 -2.73 -5.81
CA LEU A 82 -2.88 -1.61 -5.16
C LEU A 82 -1.44 -1.99 -4.74
N LEU A 83 -0.58 -0.98 -4.65
CA LEU A 83 0.85 -1.08 -4.29
C LEU A 83 1.08 -0.81 -2.83
#